data_AF-A0A959AY10-F1
#
_entry.id   AF-A0A959AY10-F1
#
_cell.length_a   1.000
_cell.length_b   1.000
_cell.length_c   1.000
_cell.angle_alpha   90.00
_cell.angle_beta   90.00
_cell.angle_gamma   90.00
#
_symmetry.space_group_name_H-M   'P 1'
#
loop_
_entity.id
_entity.type
_entity.pdbx_description
1 polymer ?
#
loop_
_entity_poly.entity_id
_entity_poly.type
_entity_poly.pdbx_seq_one_letter_code
_entity_poly.pdbx_strand_id
1 'polypeptide(L)'
;MLLNHTSGIPEYNFSPAYVSYLLQHPDHIFSQEDYLKYIDGKPLDFEPGSRYSYRNTNYVALALMTDALTGDHARFITETIFLPLGLDNTFYRSQPGYLNYPELVNAYWDRYSDGVLENASLLQRNNVASLVGEDGIVTTPLEAVKFLKALMEGQLLAPSTLEQMQTWVTDSKGNPRYGLGLGRNLILGKEAIGYSGGGIGAGCELRYFPEKKLYMFIAINLGTVTESPLHEEAGKARDALFAILLK
;
A
#
# COMPACT_ATOMS: atom_id res chain seq x y z
N MET A 1 -15.71 6.19 5.06
CA MET A 1 -14.92 7.44 5.04
C MET A 1 -13.44 7.18 5.22
N LEU A 2 -13.00 6.44 6.26
CA LEU A 2 -11.60 6.06 6.39
C LEU A 2 -11.13 5.16 5.24
N LEU A 3 -11.79 4.01 5.07
CA LEU A 3 -11.48 2.99 4.04
C LEU A 3 -11.54 3.49 2.59
N ASN A 4 -12.30 4.56 2.29
CA ASN A 4 -12.45 5.11 0.94
C ASN A 4 -11.82 6.50 0.77
N HIS A 5 -10.99 6.93 1.73
CA HIS A 5 -10.25 8.19 1.63
C HIS A 5 -11.12 9.44 1.43
N THR A 6 -12.26 9.50 2.12
CA THR A 6 -13.15 10.67 2.14
C THR A 6 -13.30 11.28 3.54
N SER A 7 -12.35 11.04 4.43
CA SER A 7 -12.44 11.43 5.85
C SER A 7 -12.19 12.91 6.13
N GLY A 8 -11.39 13.58 5.30
CA GLY A 8 -10.90 14.93 5.61
C GLY A 8 -9.75 14.99 6.61
N ILE A 9 -9.32 13.84 7.18
CA ILE A 9 -8.26 13.81 8.19
C ILE A 9 -6.92 14.26 7.56
N PRO A 10 -6.15 15.11 8.26
CA PRO A 10 -4.83 15.52 7.80
C PRO A 10 -3.89 14.33 7.57
N GLU A 11 -3.03 14.46 6.56
CA GLU A 11 -2.02 13.45 6.24
C GLU A 11 -0.75 13.67 7.07
N TYR A 12 -0.34 12.66 7.84
CA TYR A 12 0.86 12.76 8.67
C TYR A 12 2.11 12.86 7.80
N ASN A 13 2.16 12.13 6.68
CA ASN A 13 3.36 12.07 5.86
C ASN A 13 3.56 13.32 4.96
N PHE A 14 2.61 14.25 4.98
CA PHE A 14 2.77 15.59 4.40
C PHE A 14 3.42 16.57 5.38
N SER A 15 3.59 16.18 6.65
CA SER A 15 4.26 17.01 7.66
C SER A 15 5.76 17.12 7.36
N PRO A 16 6.31 18.32 7.10
CA PRO A 16 7.75 18.49 6.90
C PRO A 16 8.57 18.05 8.13
N ALA A 17 8.00 18.17 9.33
CA ALA A 17 8.63 17.71 10.56
C ALA A 17 8.76 16.19 10.61
N TYR A 18 7.75 15.44 10.14
CA TYR A 18 7.82 13.99 10.03
C TYR A 18 8.88 13.58 9.00
N VAL A 19 8.80 14.14 7.78
CA VAL A 19 9.73 13.81 6.70
C VAL A 19 11.17 14.11 7.09
N SER A 20 11.42 15.28 7.70
CA SER A 20 12.77 15.66 8.15
C SER A 20 13.29 14.71 9.24
N TYR A 21 12.43 14.31 10.19
CA TYR A 21 12.81 13.40 11.27
C TYR A 21 13.15 12.01 10.73
N LEU A 22 12.29 11.45 9.85
CA LEU A 22 12.52 10.16 9.22
C LEU A 22 13.88 10.12 8.48
N LEU A 23 14.21 11.18 7.73
CA LEU A 23 15.48 11.26 6.98
C LEU A 23 16.71 11.45 7.87
N GLN A 24 16.57 12.12 9.01
CA GLN A 24 17.67 12.36 9.96
C GLN A 24 17.87 11.19 10.94
N HIS A 25 16.84 10.39 11.17
CA HIS A 25 16.83 9.27 12.12
C HIS A 25 16.35 7.98 11.44
N PRO A 26 17.09 7.45 10.45
CA PRO A 26 16.68 6.29 9.66
C PRO A 26 16.57 4.98 10.46
N ASP A 27 17.10 4.94 11.67
CA ASP A 27 17.01 3.81 12.60
C ASP A 27 15.88 3.93 13.62
N HIS A 28 15.12 5.03 13.59
CA HIS A 28 13.98 5.20 14.49
C HIS A 28 12.80 4.34 14.04
N ILE A 29 12.17 3.68 15.01
CA ILE A 29 10.95 2.88 14.79
C ILE A 29 9.77 3.64 15.39
N PHE A 30 8.85 4.11 14.55
CA PHE A 30 7.66 4.84 14.98
C PHE A 30 6.59 3.89 15.53
N SER A 31 5.85 4.35 16.55
CA SER A 31 4.57 3.75 16.95
C SER A 31 3.39 4.32 16.15
N GLN A 32 2.24 3.66 16.22
CA GLN A 32 1.00 4.12 15.59
C GLN A 32 0.61 5.53 16.07
N GLU A 33 0.76 5.77 17.37
CA GLU A 33 0.47 7.04 18.03
C GLU A 33 1.47 8.13 17.66
N ASP A 34 2.72 7.76 17.34
CA ASP A 34 3.72 8.74 16.91
C ASP A 34 3.32 9.42 15.60
N TYR A 35 2.73 8.69 14.66
CA TYR A 35 2.22 9.27 13.41
C TYR A 35 1.10 10.29 13.67
N LEU A 36 0.23 10.00 14.65
CA LEU A 36 -0.89 10.90 14.99
C LEU A 36 -0.42 12.21 15.63
N LYS A 37 0.74 12.24 16.30
CA LYS A 37 1.31 13.49 16.87
C LYS A 37 1.59 14.54 15.80
N TYR A 38 1.86 14.15 14.56
CA TYR A 38 2.12 15.09 13.47
C TYR A 38 0.86 15.76 12.92
N ILE A 39 -0.31 15.28 13.32
CA ILE A 39 -1.62 15.82 12.92
C ILE A 39 -2.48 16.28 14.09
N ASP A 40 -2.00 16.11 15.33
CA ASP A 40 -2.73 16.48 16.53
C ASP A 40 -3.08 17.98 16.54
N GLY A 41 -4.30 18.28 16.97
CA GLY A 41 -4.87 19.63 17.01
C GLY A 41 -5.13 20.29 15.64
N LYS A 42 -4.83 19.64 14.51
CA LYS A 42 -5.12 20.20 13.18
C LYS A 42 -6.61 20.05 12.83
N PRO A 43 -7.22 21.06 12.18
CA PRO A 43 -8.56 20.90 11.62
C PRO A 43 -8.55 19.88 10.48
N LEU A 44 -9.73 19.38 10.11
CA LEU A 44 -9.87 18.60 8.88
C LEU A 44 -9.47 19.44 7.65
N ASP A 45 -8.77 18.84 6.71
CA ASP A 45 -8.35 19.48 5.46
C ASP A 45 -9.54 19.75 4.52
N PHE A 46 -10.65 19.05 4.74
CA PHE A 46 -11.91 19.21 4.03
C PHE A 46 -13.08 18.57 4.79
N GLU A 47 -14.31 18.95 4.42
CA GLU A 47 -15.53 18.37 4.97
C GLU A 47 -15.60 16.86 4.69
N PRO A 48 -15.85 16.00 5.70
CA PRO A 48 -15.97 14.56 5.49
C PRO A 48 -17.02 14.22 4.42
N GLY A 49 -16.66 13.31 3.52
CA GLY A 49 -17.52 12.89 2.40
C GLY A 49 -17.50 13.82 1.19
N SER A 50 -17.00 15.06 1.30
CA SER A 50 -17.08 16.05 0.21
C SER A 50 -16.20 15.72 -1.01
N ARG A 51 -15.07 15.03 -0.81
CA ARG A 51 -14.17 14.60 -1.90
C ARG A 51 -13.30 13.41 -1.51
N TYR A 52 -12.78 12.74 -2.54
CA TYR A 52 -11.67 11.78 -2.39
C TYR A 52 -10.33 12.52 -2.27
N SER A 53 -9.55 12.13 -1.27
CA SER A 53 -8.14 12.50 -1.15
C SER A 53 -7.43 11.40 -0.37
N TYR A 54 -6.48 10.72 -1.03
CA TYR A 54 -5.75 9.61 -0.44
C TYR A 54 -5.07 10.01 0.87
N ARG A 55 -5.29 9.23 1.94
CA ARG A 55 -4.73 9.46 3.27
C ARG A 55 -4.24 8.16 3.92
N ASN A 56 -2.94 8.04 4.17
CA ASN A 56 -2.34 6.98 4.97
C ASN A 56 -2.82 7.03 6.42
N THR A 57 -2.99 8.25 6.97
CA THR A 57 -3.55 8.43 8.32
C THR A 57 -4.86 7.66 8.54
N ASN A 58 -5.70 7.51 7.52
CA ASN A 58 -6.94 6.76 7.65
C ASN A 58 -6.70 5.29 8.00
N TYR A 59 -5.66 4.69 7.44
CA TYR A 59 -5.34 3.28 7.66
C TYR A 59 -4.57 3.07 8.97
N VAL A 60 -3.77 4.05 9.41
CA VAL A 60 -3.24 4.08 10.79
C VAL A 60 -4.38 4.10 11.81
N ALA A 61 -5.39 4.96 11.60
CA ALA A 61 -6.57 5.00 12.47
C ALA A 61 -7.37 3.67 12.43
N LEU A 62 -7.50 3.03 11.26
CA LEU A 62 -8.16 1.73 11.15
C LEU A 62 -7.39 0.63 11.87
N ALA A 63 -6.06 0.64 11.86
CA ALA A 63 -5.25 -0.30 12.63
C ALA A 63 -5.48 -0.13 14.13
N LEU A 64 -5.43 1.10 14.65
CA LEU A 64 -5.74 1.40 16.06
C LEU A 64 -7.15 0.94 16.46
N MET A 65 -8.16 1.19 15.60
CA MET A 65 -9.52 0.71 15.84
C MET A 65 -9.60 -0.82 15.84
N THR A 66 -8.84 -1.49 14.97
CA THR A 66 -8.80 -2.95 14.89
C THR A 66 -8.08 -3.54 16.10
N ASP A 67 -7.00 -2.92 16.58
CA ASP A 67 -6.33 -3.28 17.84
C ASP A 67 -7.28 -3.18 19.02
N ALA A 68 -8.04 -2.09 19.13
CA ALA A 68 -9.01 -1.91 20.20
C ALA A 68 -10.11 -3.00 20.20
N LEU A 69 -10.45 -3.56 19.04
CA LEU A 69 -11.48 -4.59 18.88
C LEU A 69 -10.95 -6.03 19.02
N THR A 70 -9.71 -6.27 18.58
CA THR A 70 -9.15 -7.63 18.42
C THR A 70 -7.97 -7.92 19.36
N GLY A 71 -7.48 -6.89 20.06
CA GLY A 71 -6.28 -6.90 20.88
C GLY A 71 -4.97 -6.82 20.10
N ASP A 72 -4.95 -7.28 18.85
CA ASP A 72 -3.77 -7.27 17.96
C ASP A 72 -4.24 -7.47 16.51
N HIS A 73 -4.25 -6.39 15.74
CA HIS A 73 -4.67 -6.38 14.35
C HIS A 73 -3.71 -7.19 13.45
N ALA A 74 -2.41 -7.23 13.75
CA ALA A 74 -1.43 -7.97 12.96
C ALA A 74 -1.63 -9.49 13.11
N ARG A 75 -1.88 -9.94 14.35
CA ARG A 75 -2.33 -11.31 14.63
C ARG A 75 -3.67 -11.60 13.97
N PHE A 76 -4.63 -10.69 14.06
CA PHE A 76 -5.94 -10.85 13.42
C PHE A 76 -5.83 -11.04 11.89
N ILE A 77 -5.02 -10.23 11.18
CA ILE A 77 -4.75 -10.39 9.74
C ILE A 77 -4.12 -11.76 9.45
N THR A 78 -3.15 -12.17 10.27
CA THR A 78 -2.47 -13.46 10.12
C THR A 78 -3.47 -14.63 10.23
N GLU A 79 -4.31 -14.62 11.28
CA GLU A 79 -5.28 -15.68 11.58
C GLU A 79 -6.45 -15.74 10.57
N THR A 80 -6.89 -14.59 10.05
CA THR A 80 -8.08 -14.50 9.21
C THR A 80 -7.79 -14.47 7.71
N ILE A 81 -6.57 -14.12 7.30
CA ILE A 81 -6.19 -14.00 5.89
C ILE A 81 -5.00 -14.89 5.55
N PHE A 82 -3.87 -14.71 6.23
CA PHE A 82 -2.61 -15.36 5.81
C PHE A 82 -2.66 -16.88 5.99
N LEU A 83 -3.05 -17.36 7.17
CA LEU A 83 -3.12 -18.79 7.47
C LEU A 83 -4.22 -19.50 6.65
N PRO A 84 -5.47 -19.00 6.54
CA PRO A 84 -6.51 -19.67 5.76
C PRO A 84 -6.19 -19.76 4.27
N LEU A 85 -5.43 -18.78 3.74
CA LEU A 85 -4.97 -18.80 2.36
C LEU A 85 -3.63 -19.52 2.19
N GLY A 86 -2.95 -19.97 3.25
CA GLY A 86 -1.60 -20.55 3.17
C GLY A 86 -0.62 -19.62 2.46
N LEU A 87 -0.44 -18.41 3.00
CA LEU A 87 0.52 -17.40 2.54
C LEU A 87 1.78 -17.47 3.41
N ASP A 88 2.58 -18.52 3.21
CA ASP A 88 3.71 -18.86 4.07
C ASP A 88 4.90 -17.90 3.93
N ASN A 89 4.94 -17.11 2.85
CA ASN A 89 5.97 -16.11 2.56
C ASN A 89 5.38 -14.69 2.63
N THR A 90 4.34 -14.49 3.44
CA THR A 90 3.69 -13.20 3.66
C THR A 90 3.72 -12.84 5.15
N PHE A 91 4.24 -11.66 5.45
CA PHE A 91 4.62 -11.25 6.79
C PHE A 91 4.12 -9.84 7.12
N TYR A 92 3.69 -9.64 8.37
CA TYR A 92 3.28 -8.33 8.86
C TYR A 92 3.32 -8.27 10.39
N ARG A 93 4.31 -7.56 10.96
CA ARG A 93 4.51 -7.20 12.39
C ARG A 93 4.48 -8.32 13.46
N SER A 94 3.87 -9.47 13.20
CA SER A 94 3.65 -10.58 14.14
C SER A 94 4.77 -11.63 14.11
N GLN A 95 5.63 -11.60 13.09
CA GLN A 95 6.65 -12.62 12.87
C GLN A 95 8.06 -12.09 13.16
N PRO A 96 8.74 -12.58 14.21
CA PRO A 96 10.10 -12.12 14.54
C PRO A 96 11.08 -12.34 13.38
N GLY A 97 11.90 -11.33 13.09
CA GLY A 97 12.99 -11.45 12.12
C GLY A 97 12.56 -11.50 10.65
N TYR A 98 11.28 -11.31 10.31
CA TYR A 98 10.80 -11.35 8.93
C TYR A 98 11.48 -10.35 7.99
N LEU A 99 11.97 -9.22 8.52
CA LEU A 99 12.72 -8.21 7.77
C LEU A 99 14.20 -8.58 7.54
N ASN A 100 14.66 -9.65 8.18
CA ASN A 100 15.98 -10.24 7.98
C ASN A 100 15.90 -11.59 7.25
N TYR A 101 14.77 -11.87 6.60
CA TYR A 101 14.57 -13.09 5.82
C TYR A 101 15.63 -13.18 4.70
N PRO A 102 16.35 -14.32 4.54
CA PRO A 102 17.51 -14.40 3.64
C PRO A 102 17.21 -14.07 2.18
N GLU A 103 16.02 -14.43 1.70
CA GLU A 103 15.55 -14.21 0.33
C GLU A 103 14.95 -12.81 0.11
N LEU A 104 14.91 -11.96 1.14
CA LEU A 104 14.41 -10.60 0.99
C LEU A 104 15.32 -9.79 0.05
N VAL A 105 14.74 -9.30 -1.04
CA VAL A 105 15.47 -8.54 -2.06
C VAL A 105 16.04 -7.23 -1.48
N ASN A 106 17.19 -6.82 -2.00
CA ASN A 106 17.74 -5.51 -1.69
C ASN A 106 16.85 -4.40 -2.27
N ALA A 107 16.77 -3.28 -1.56
CA ALA A 107 16.04 -2.08 -1.97
C ALA A 107 17.03 -1.00 -2.41
N TYR A 108 16.70 -0.27 -3.46
CA TYR A 108 17.52 0.81 -3.99
C TYR A 108 16.75 2.12 -4.09
N TRP A 109 17.44 3.24 -3.89
CA TRP A 109 16.83 4.56 -3.97
C TRP A 109 17.75 5.54 -4.69
N ASP A 110 17.23 6.18 -5.73
CA ASP A 110 17.82 7.39 -6.30
C ASP A 110 17.31 8.59 -5.51
N ARG A 111 17.97 8.86 -4.38
CA ARG A 111 17.56 9.86 -3.41
C ARG A 111 17.69 11.29 -3.92
N TYR A 112 18.60 11.53 -4.86
CA TYR A 112 18.93 12.86 -5.38
C TYR A 112 18.38 13.13 -6.77
N SER A 113 17.64 12.18 -7.35
CA SER A 113 17.08 12.28 -8.71
C SER A 113 18.16 12.49 -9.79
N ASP A 114 19.37 11.98 -9.58
CA ASP A 114 20.51 12.15 -10.48
C ASP A 114 20.86 10.87 -11.25
N GLY A 115 20.05 9.82 -11.09
CA GLY A 115 20.25 8.50 -11.70
C GLY A 115 21.23 7.61 -10.94
N VAL A 116 21.73 8.05 -9.78
CA VAL A 116 22.65 7.26 -8.95
C VAL A 116 21.87 6.50 -7.88
N LEU A 117 21.95 5.17 -7.94
CA LEU A 117 21.29 4.30 -6.98
C LEU A 117 22.11 4.12 -5.70
N GLU A 118 21.48 4.40 -4.56
CA GLU A 118 21.98 4.04 -3.24
C GLU A 118 21.33 2.73 -2.77
N ASN A 119 22.09 1.87 -2.07
CA ASN A 119 21.50 0.73 -1.37
C ASN A 119 20.73 1.26 -0.16
N ALA A 120 19.40 1.13 -0.21
CA ALA A 120 18.48 1.61 0.80
C ALA A 120 17.87 0.45 1.62
N SER A 121 18.44 -0.76 1.57
CA SER A 121 17.87 -1.95 2.22
C SER A 121 17.64 -1.76 3.72
N LEU A 122 18.62 -1.20 4.45
CA LEU A 122 18.49 -0.97 5.89
C LEU A 122 17.40 0.07 6.19
N LEU A 123 17.45 1.21 5.50
CA LEU A 123 16.45 2.27 5.63
C LEU A 123 15.04 1.74 5.34
N GLN A 124 14.88 0.98 4.27
CA GLN A 124 13.58 0.42 3.88
C GLN A 124 13.08 -0.60 4.92
N ARG A 125 13.95 -1.46 5.47
CA ARG A 125 13.56 -2.40 6.53
C ARG A 125 13.10 -1.66 7.78
N ASN A 126 13.81 -0.64 8.23
CA ASN A 126 13.43 0.15 9.40
C ASN A 126 12.12 0.92 9.17
N ASN A 127 11.93 1.48 7.98
CA ASN A 127 10.68 2.13 7.59
C ASN A 127 9.50 1.12 7.61
N VAL A 128 9.65 -0.04 6.97
CA VAL A 128 8.63 -1.11 6.97
C VAL A 128 8.33 -1.61 8.39
N ALA A 129 9.33 -1.69 9.27
CA ALA A 129 9.14 -2.06 10.68
C ALA A 129 8.28 -1.05 11.46
N SER A 130 8.21 0.20 10.98
CA SER A 130 7.46 1.29 11.61
C SER A 130 6.02 1.39 11.11
N LEU A 131 5.75 1.00 9.85
CA LEU A 131 4.45 1.13 9.20
C LEU A 131 3.36 0.26 9.85
N VAL A 132 2.14 0.81 9.95
CA VAL A 132 1.01 0.17 10.63
C VAL A 132 -0.33 0.47 9.95
N GLY A 133 -0.87 -0.55 9.29
CA GLY A 133 -2.18 -0.52 8.67
C GLY A 133 -2.17 0.04 7.25
N GLU A 134 -1.45 1.14 7.00
CA GLU A 134 -1.36 1.75 5.67
C GLU A 134 -0.41 1.01 4.73
N ASP A 135 0.57 0.30 5.29
CA ASP A 135 1.59 -0.48 4.58
C ASP A 135 2.25 -1.46 5.58
N GLY A 136 3.38 -2.08 5.21
CA GLY A 136 4.22 -2.89 6.10
C GLY A 136 4.17 -4.39 5.82
N ILE A 137 3.31 -4.83 4.90
CA ILE A 137 3.23 -6.24 4.47
C ILE A 137 4.40 -6.55 3.53
N VAL A 138 5.16 -7.60 3.86
CA VAL A 138 6.19 -8.17 2.99
C VAL A 138 5.65 -9.47 2.41
N THR A 139 5.69 -9.63 1.09
CA THR A 139 5.08 -10.79 0.41
C THR A 139 5.85 -11.16 -0.86
N THR A 140 5.48 -12.28 -1.47
CA THR A 140 5.95 -12.69 -2.80
C THR A 140 4.91 -12.35 -3.87
N PRO A 141 5.32 -12.19 -5.15
CA PRO A 141 4.37 -11.96 -6.24
C PRO A 141 3.25 -13.01 -6.33
N LEU A 142 3.58 -14.28 -6.10
CA LEU A 142 2.62 -15.38 -6.19
C LEU A 142 1.57 -15.31 -5.08
N GLU A 143 1.99 -15.04 -3.84
CA GLU A 143 1.08 -14.95 -2.70
C GLU A 143 0.23 -13.68 -2.73
N ALA A 144 0.78 -12.55 -3.22
CA ALA A 144 0.00 -11.34 -3.47
C ALA A 144 -1.13 -11.60 -4.49
N VAL A 145 -0.83 -12.31 -5.59
CA VAL A 145 -1.85 -12.75 -6.57
C VAL A 145 -2.86 -13.70 -5.94
N LYS A 146 -2.41 -14.66 -5.12
CA LYS A 146 -3.29 -15.60 -4.41
C LYS A 146 -4.27 -14.87 -3.50
N PHE A 147 -3.81 -13.87 -2.75
CA PHE A 147 -4.66 -13.01 -1.92
C PHE A 147 -5.72 -12.27 -2.76
N LEU A 148 -5.31 -11.53 -3.80
CA LEU A 148 -6.26 -10.76 -4.60
C LEU A 148 -7.28 -11.68 -5.31
N LYS A 149 -6.83 -12.84 -5.80
CA LYS A 149 -7.73 -13.83 -6.40
C LYS A 149 -8.74 -14.36 -5.40
N ALA A 150 -8.29 -14.77 -4.20
CA ALA A 150 -9.19 -15.25 -3.15
C ALA A 150 -10.21 -14.17 -2.73
N LEU A 151 -9.78 -12.92 -2.65
CA LEU A 151 -10.66 -11.78 -2.36
C LEU A 151 -11.73 -11.62 -3.45
N MET A 152 -11.32 -11.47 -4.71
CA MET A 152 -12.23 -11.18 -5.83
C MET A 152 -13.14 -12.37 -6.19
N GLU A 153 -12.77 -13.59 -5.82
CA GLU A 153 -13.58 -14.80 -6.02
C GLU A 153 -14.45 -15.16 -4.81
N GLY A 154 -14.55 -14.27 -3.81
CA GLY A 154 -15.48 -14.40 -2.69
C GLY A 154 -15.07 -15.45 -1.65
N GLN A 155 -13.78 -15.79 -1.55
CA GLN A 155 -13.29 -16.74 -0.55
C GLN A 155 -13.05 -16.08 0.82
N LEU A 156 -12.81 -14.76 0.83
CA LEU A 156 -12.53 -14.00 2.06
C LEU A 156 -13.74 -13.24 2.61
N LEU A 157 -14.65 -12.80 1.73
CA LEU A 157 -15.76 -11.93 2.08
C LEU A 157 -17.07 -12.50 1.55
N ALA A 158 -18.16 -12.28 2.29
CA ALA A 158 -19.50 -12.53 1.78
C ALA A 158 -19.77 -11.68 0.53
N PRO A 159 -20.60 -12.14 -0.43
CA PRO A 159 -20.87 -11.41 -1.67
C PRO A 159 -21.31 -9.95 -1.44
N SER A 160 -22.19 -9.70 -0.47
CA SER A 160 -22.66 -8.34 -0.13
C SER A 160 -21.56 -7.44 0.43
N THR A 161 -20.61 -8.00 1.19
CA THR A 161 -19.46 -7.25 1.71
C THR A 161 -18.45 -6.93 0.60
N LEU A 162 -18.21 -7.86 -0.32
CA LEU A 162 -17.35 -7.62 -1.49
C LEU A 162 -17.97 -6.58 -2.44
N GLU A 163 -19.30 -6.54 -2.56
CA GLU A 163 -20.02 -5.49 -3.29
C GLU A 163 -19.83 -4.11 -2.62
N GLN A 164 -19.95 -4.04 -1.28
CA GLN A 164 -19.66 -2.82 -0.54
C GLN A 164 -18.21 -2.37 -0.72
N MET A 165 -17.26 -3.30 -0.71
CA MET A 165 -15.84 -3.01 -0.95
C MET A 165 -15.60 -2.36 -2.31
N GLN A 166 -16.45 -2.65 -3.29
CA GLN A 166 -16.43 -2.10 -4.65
C GLN A 166 -17.42 -0.94 -4.86
N THR A 167 -17.87 -0.29 -3.78
CA THR A 167 -18.61 0.97 -3.88
C THR A 167 -17.63 2.12 -4.13
N TRP A 168 -17.51 2.51 -5.40
CA TRP A 168 -16.48 3.45 -5.85
C TRP A 168 -16.82 4.91 -5.55
N VAL A 169 -15.94 5.60 -4.84
CA VAL A 169 -15.88 7.07 -4.84
C VAL A 169 -15.17 7.57 -6.09
N THR A 170 -15.52 8.77 -6.53
CA THR A 170 -15.00 9.37 -7.76
C THR A 170 -13.85 10.34 -7.47
N ASP A 171 -12.97 10.50 -8.47
CA ASP A 171 -11.99 11.58 -8.48
C ASP A 171 -12.64 12.94 -8.82
N SER A 172 -11.85 14.01 -8.85
CA SER A 172 -12.33 15.36 -9.18
C SER A 172 -12.87 15.51 -10.60
N LYS A 173 -12.65 14.52 -11.49
CA LYS A 173 -13.16 14.47 -12.86
C LYS A 173 -14.41 13.60 -12.98
N GLY A 174 -14.91 13.05 -11.86
CA GLY A 174 -16.08 12.18 -11.83
C GLY A 174 -15.79 10.72 -12.22
N ASN A 175 -14.52 10.33 -12.41
CA ASN A 175 -14.18 8.94 -12.72
C ASN A 175 -14.13 8.11 -11.44
N PRO A 176 -14.69 6.89 -11.41
CA PRO A 176 -14.56 6.02 -10.23
C PRO A 176 -13.09 5.68 -9.97
N ARG A 177 -12.66 5.87 -8.72
CA ARG A 177 -11.24 5.89 -8.35
C ARG A 177 -10.88 4.90 -7.26
N TYR A 178 -11.71 4.77 -6.23
CA TYR A 178 -11.36 4.02 -5.03
C TYR A 178 -12.60 3.49 -4.30
N GLY A 179 -12.55 2.28 -3.76
CA GLY A 179 -13.62 1.60 -3.02
C GLY A 179 -13.34 1.60 -1.52
N LEU A 180 -13.53 0.48 -0.83
CA LEU A 180 -13.09 0.29 0.55
C LEU A 180 -11.78 -0.52 0.53
N GLY A 181 -10.63 0.13 0.40
CA GLY A 181 -9.33 -0.55 0.27
C GLY A 181 -9.01 -1.16 -1.10
N LEU A 182 -9.75 -0.76 -2.14
CA LEU A 182 -9.47 -1.15 -3.52
C LEU A 182 -9.40 0.08 -4.42
N GLY A 183 -8.31 0.22 -5.17
CA GLY A 183 -8.22 1.17 -6.27
C GLY A 183 -8.93 0.64 -7.52
N ARG A 184 -9.48 1.57 -8.30
CA ARG A 184 -10.04 1.31 -9.64
C ARG A 184 -9.48 2.34 -10.61
N ASN A 185 -8.96 1.86 -11.74
CA ASN A 185 -8.47 2.71 -12.81
C ASN A 185 -8.56 2.01 -14.17
N LEU A 186 -8.30 2.76 -15.24
CA LEU A 186 -8.14 2.20 -16.58
C LEU A 186 -6.65 2.09 -16.90
N ILE A 187 -6.20 0.92 -17.36
CA ILE A 187 -4.86 0.69 -17.89
C ILE A 187 -5.03 0.24 -19.34
N LEU A 188 -4.50 1.01 -20.29
CA LEU A 188 -4.70 0.79 -21.73
C LEU A 188 -6.19 0.64 -22.11
N GLY A 189 -7.07 1.40 -21.45
CA GLY A 189 -8.52 1.36 -21.68
C GLY A 189 -9.24 0.18 -21.03
N LYS A 190 -8.54 -0.71 -20.33
CA LYS A 190 -9.11 -1.87 -19.62
C LYS A 190 -9.27 -1.56 -18.14
N GLU A 191 -10.39 -1.99 -17.57
CA GLU A 191 -10.64 -1.86 -16.13
C GLU A 191 -9.61 -2.69 -15.34
N ALA A 192 -8.96 -2.03 -14.40
CA ALA A 192 -8.03 -2.60 -13.45
C ALA A 192 -8.52 -2.31 -12.03
N ILE A 193 -8.63 -3.35 -11.21
CA ILE A 193 -9.03 -3.30 -9.80
C ILE A 193 -7.87 -3.83 -8.96
N GLY A 194 -7.55 -3.21 -7.83
CA GLY A 194 -6.51 -3.69 -6.93
C GLY A 194 -5.75 -2.54 -6.28
N TYR A 195 -4.44 -2.64 -6.14
CA TYR A 195 -3.64 -1.62 -5.47
C TYR A 195 -2.27 -1.39 -6.08
N SER A 196 -1.71 -0.21 -5.83
CA SER A 196 -0.29 0.08 -6.06
C SER A 196 0.35 0.45 -4.73
N GLY A 197 1.54 -0.08 -4.48
CA GLY A 197 2.38 0.29 -3.35
C GLY A 197 3.59 1.07 -3.85
N GLY A 198 4.08 1.99 -3.03
CA GLY A 198 5.25 2.79 -3.37
C GLY A 198 5.80 3.44 -2.12
N GLY A 199 7.11 3.43 -1.98
CA GLY A 199 7.78 3.99 -0.82
C GLY A 199 9.27 4.14 -1.07
N ILE A 200 10.02 4.10 0.02
CA ILE A 200 11.48 4.07 -0.05
C ILE A 200 11.89 2.70 -0.61
N GLY A 201 12.87 2.64 -1.50
CA GLY A 201 13.46 1.37 -1.91
C GLY A 201 12.62 0.39 -2.75
N ALA A 202 11.30 0.54 -2.86
CA ALA A 202 10.44 -0.37 -3.61
C ALA A 202 9.14 0.27 -4.12
N GLY A 203 8.58 -0.34 -5.16
CA GLY A 203 7.24 -0.05 -5.69
C GLY A 203 6.61 -1.30 -6.30
N CYS A 204 5.28 -1.37 -6.30
CA CYS A 204 4.55 -2.51 -6.84
C CYS A 204 3.15 -2.15 -7.36
N GLU A 205 2.60 -3.04 -8.17
CA GLU A 205 1.21 -3.04 -8.60
C GLU A 205 0.63 -4.45 -8.48
N LEU A 206 -0.49 -4.58 -7.77
CA LEU A 206 -1.30 -5.79 -7.65
C LEU A 206 -2.66 -5.51 -8.30
N ARG A 207 -2.93 -6.14 -9.44
CA ARG A 207 -4.10 -5.82 -10.29
C ARG A 207 -4.88 -7.05 -10.68
N TYR A 208 -6.19 -6.87 -10.78
CA TYR A 208 -7.15 -7.77 -11.41
C TYR A 208 -7.83 -7.06 -12.58
N PHE A 209 -7.87 -7.73 -13.73
CA PHE A 209 -8.52 -7.28 -14.95
C PHE A 209 -9.75 -8.17 -15.23
N PRO A 210 -10.96 -7.74 -14.86
CA PRO A 210 -12.16 -8.58 -14.92
C PRO A 210 -12.45 -9.13 -16.32
N GLU A 211 -12.31 -8.30 -17.36
CA GLU A 211 -12.57 -8.70 -18.75
C GLU A 211 -11.71 -9.89 -19.20
N LYS A 212 -10.46 -9.97 -18.72
CA LYS A 212 -9.48 -11.01 -19.08
C LYS A 212 -9.40 -12.12 -18.03
N LYS A 213 -10.07 -11.97 -16.89
CA LYS A 213 -9.89 -12.81 -15.68
C LYS A 213 -8.41 -12.95 -15.28
N LEU A 214 -7.65 -11.87 -15.44
CA LEU A 214 -6.20 -11.85 -15.24
C LEU A 214 -5.87 -11.20 -13.90
N TYR A 215 -5.09 -11.89 -13.08
CA TYR A 215 -4.48 -11.35 -11.85
C TYR A 215 -2.99 -11.21 -12.06
N MET A 216 -2.41 -10.10 -11.62
CA MET A 216 -0.98 -9.85 -11.79
C MET A 216 -0.38 -9.06 -10.64
N PHE A 217 0.89 -9.33 -10.39
CA PHE A 217 1.74 -8.55 -9.51
C PHE A 217 3.02 -8.18 -10.24
N ILE A 218 3.34 -6.88 -10.28
CA ILE A 218 4.62 -6.36 -10.77
C ILE A 218 5.26 -5.60 -9.62
N ALA A 219 6.57 -5.78 -9.41
CA ALA A 219 7.32 -4.98 -8.46
C ALA A 219 8.68 -4.59 -9.00
N ILE A 220 9.20 -3.49 -8.46
CA ILE A 220 10.55 -2.99 -8.65
C ILE A 220 11.15 -2.75 -7.27
N ASN A 221 12.43 -3.04 -7.12
CA ASN A 221 13.19 -2.73 -5.92
C ASN A 221 13.87 -1.34 -6.02
N LEU A 222 13.14 -0.40 -6.60
CA LEU A 222 13.51 1.00 -6.75
C LEU A 222 12.47 1.86 -6.04
N GLY A 223 12.91 2.72 -5.11
CA GLY A 223 12.04 3.64 -4.39
C GLY A 223 11.34 4.62 -5.32
N THR A 224 10.09 4.97 -5.00
CA THR A 224 9.18 5.74 -5.87
C THR A 224 8.85 7.14 -5.33
N VAL A 225 9.55 7.58 -4.29
CA VAL A 225 9.27 8.84 -3.57
C VAL A 225 10.04 10.05 -4.10
N THR A 226 10.95 9.85 -5.04
CA THR A 226 11.74 10.89 -5.73
C THR A 226 11.50 10.80 -7.23
N GLU A 227 11.73 11.89 -7.97
CA GLU A 227 11.60 11.89 -9.44
C GLU A 227 12.89 11.35 -10.07
N SER A 228 13.07 10.03 -10.10
CA SER A 228 14.27 9.43 -10.69
C SER A 228 14.13 9.27 -12.21
N PRO A 229 15.16 9.57 -13.02
CA PRO A 229 15.16 9.22 -14.44
C PRO A 229 14.99 7.71 -14.68
N LEU A 230 15.37 6.86 -13.73
CA LEU A 230 15.22 5.41 -13.82
C LEU A 230 13.76 4.95 -13.75
N HIS A 231 12.86 5.77 -13.21
CA HIS A 231 11.42 5.48 -13.22
C HIS A 231 10.83 5.50 -14.63
N GLU A 232 11.38 6.32 -15.53
CA GLU A 232 10.91 6.39 -16.91
C GLU A 232 11.16 5.06 -17.63
N GLU A 233 12.35 4.48 -17.45
CA GLU A 233 12.70 3.18 -18.02
C GLU A 233 11.87 2.05 -17.42
N ALA A 234 11.73 2.02 -16.10
CA ALA A 234 10.88 1.05 -15.41
C ALA A 234 9.40 1.15 -15.86
N GLY A 235 8.91 2.37 -16.05
CA GLY A 235 7.56 2.65 -16.55
C GLY A 235 7.36 2.11 -17.96
N LYS A 236 8.31 2.33 -18.88
CA LYS A 236 8.27 1.78 -20.25
C LYS A 236 8.22 0.25 -20.24
N ALA A 237 9.02 -0.41 -19.39
CA ALA A 237 9.00 -1.87 -19.26
C ALA A 237 7.65 -2.39 -18.73
N ARG A 238 7.10 -1.73 -17.70
CA ARG A 238 5.77 -2.04 -17.16
C ARG A 238 4.68 -1.89 -18.22
N ASP A 239 4.69 -0.78 -18.97
CA ASP A 239 3.67 -0.50 -19.98
C ASP A 239 3.76 -1.50 -21.15
N ALA A 240 4.97 -1.92 -21.52
CA ALA A 240 5.17 -3.00 -22.49
C ALA A 240 4.60 -4.34 -22.00
N LEU A 241 4.78 -4.68 -20.72
CA LEU A 241 4.18 -5.88 -20.12
C LEU A 241 2.65 -5.80 -20.16
N PHE A 242 2.05 -4.67 -19.77
CA PHE A 242 0.60 -4.49 -19.89
C PHE A 242 0.12 -4.63 -21.33
N ALA A 243 0.84 -4.04 -22.30
CA ALA A 243 0.48 -4.16 -23.72
C ALA A 243 0.58 -5.59 -24.26
N ILE A 244 1.42 -6.44 -23.69
CA ILE A 244 1.50 -7.87 -24.05
C ILE A 244 0.36 -8.65 -23.38
N LEU A 245 0.15 -8.44 -22.09
CA LEU A 245 -0.79 -9.21 -21.28
C LEU A 245 -2.26 -8.84 -21.52
N LEU A 246 -2.54 -7.62 -21.96
CA LEU A 246 -3.91 -7.09 -22.11
C LEU A 246 -4.42 -7.05 -23.56
N LYS A 247 -3.59 -7.46 -24.54
CA LYS A 247 -4.06 -7.77 -25.90
C LYS A 247 -5.19 -8.79 -25.85
#